data_AF-F0Y7J1-F1
#
_entry.id   AF-F0Y7J1-F1
#
_cell.length_a   1.000
_cell.length_b   1.000
_cell.length_c   1.000
_cell.angle_alpha   90.00
_cell.angle_beta   90.00
_cell.angle_gamma   90.00
#
_symmetry.space_group_name_H-M   'P 1'
#
loop_
_entity.id
_entity.type
_entity.pdbx_description
1 polymer ?
#
loop_
_entity_poly.entity_id
_entity_poly.type
_entity_poly.pdbx_seq_one_letter_code
_entity_poly.pdbx_strand_id
1 'polypeptide(L)'
;MSMLPPLRSAYPDSGNPPPMPPKKGNRRKVPVPPSEDDDDLHSYHASHHSYVPSPERVDDHMDEDPYGDDLYSVDPGAKRPPSAPPSEHFVDPPDVTISSGVAMKGELSFPKLLRVEGSFVGSLKAGGDIVVAPTGTLESDIDNDGGYLLVEGKVIGNVSVRRVQISSSGHIFGDITCNSFIIAPGAVVIGACQVRPEPPEKNLGALALALAATAARDLPAPMSDFYLEGPLGHESNFSYMNTATLGPAPRAVVEALSAAAADNEKNPNVDVYEYFKIGAELVRHKAAKFLGCSDAEVLLTPSTTFGLNTVGDGLIASGFVGAGDRVLTTDQEHYGATNVWRTRANATGFSIDEVAVPLFNATAAGVLAAFEAKLNATTYKVVAVAHVLTTTGFKLPLSELADLVHARGGLLVVDGAQAPGGLDVDFSKTGADAYATSSHKWGLGPKGSGLLCVKESAQPKVQATYLAGGYGRDIGALPDAYGVKTSSSGTVPPAIIAGQGAAFDYLADFGMADVEQHNMGLRARAAAAFSAMGCAPLGALDPAADSAPILTIALPDSHDATWTYRKLWLEYGIFVKSTGAASYPTEWPPGAPQQAIRFSFHVYNTETDVDRLVAAVAKILGDATVALTV
;
A
#
# COMPACT_ATOMS: atom_id res chain seq x y z
N MET A 1 18.45 -67.06 -15.17
CA MET A 1 19.35 -66.63 -16.27
C MET A 1 18.46 -66.20 -17.43
N SER A 2 18.59 -65.06 -18.13
CA SER A 2 19.48 -63.88 -18.05
C SER A 2 19.08 -62.90 -19.19
N MET A 3 19.25 -61.57 -19.20
CA MET A 3 19.77 -60.56 -18.24
C MET A 3 19.30 -59.14 -18.68
N LEU A 4 19.70 -58.08 -17.96
CA LEU A 4 19.56 -56.64 -18.32
C LEU A 4 20.97 -55.97 -18.35
N PRO A 5 21.17 -54.68 -18.71
CA PRO A 5 20.28 -53.74 -19.43
C PRO A 5 20.76 -53.51 -20.90
N PRO A 6 21.60 -52.52 -21.34
CA PRO A 6 22.25 -51.35 -20.71
C PRO A 6 21.58 -49.99 -21.09
N LEU A 7 22.35 -48.88 -21.21
CA LEU A 7 21.92 -47.48 -21.46
C LEU A 7 23.02 -46.66 -22.21
N ARG A 8 22.67 -45.42 -22.63
CA ARG A 8 23.52 -44.28 -23.14
C ARG A 8 23.80 -44.23 -24.66
N SER A 9 24.11 -43.09 -25.30
CA SER A 9 23.87 -41.63 -25.05
C SER A 9 24.63 -40.79 -26.11
N ALA A 10 23.98 -39.94 -26.92
CA ALA A 10 24.61 -38.80 -27.61
C ALA A 10 23.59 -37.85 -28.28
N TYR A 11 23.83 -36.53 -28.21
CA TYR A 11 23.35 -35.53 -29.18
C TYR A 11 24.31 -35.54 -30.40
N PRO A 12 23.89 -35.12 -31.61
CA PRO A 12 24.16 -33.71 -31.97
C PRO A 12 23.16 -33.01 -32.91
N ASP A 13 23.25 -31.69 -32.84
CA ASP A 13 23.05 -30.68 -33.90
C ASP A 13 21.68 -30.33 -34.50
N SER A 14 21.67 -29.13 -35.07
CA SER A 14 20.52 -28.38 -35.59
C SER A 14 20.50 -28.33 -37.12
N GLY A 15 19.31 -28.42 -37.72
CA GLY A 15 19.13 -28.30 -39.16
C GLY A 15 17.73 -27.78 -39.50
N ASN A 16 17.65 -26.75 -40.34
CA ASN A 16 16.38 -26.15 -40.74
C ASN A 16 15.54 -27.10 -41.61
N PRO A 17 14.20 -27.13 -41.46
CA PRO A 17 13.31 -27.90 -42.32
C PRO A 17 13.25 -27.33 -43.76
N PRO A 18 12.97 -28.18 -44.78
CA PRO A 18 12.98 -27.76 -46.19
C PRO A 18 11.75 -26.93 -46.60
N PRO A 19 11.84 -26.14 -47.69
CA PRO A 19 10.75 -25.27 -48.14
C PRO A 19 9.56 -26.03 -48.75
N MET A 20 8.35 -25.52 -48.53
CA MET A 20 7.12 -26.07 -49.12
C MET A 20 6.90 -25.66 -50.60
N PRO A 21 6.26 -26.52 -51.42
CA PRO A 21 5.97 -26.24 -52.82
C PRO A 21 4.79 -25.25 -53.02
N PRO A 22 4.72 -24.55 -54.18
CA PRO A 22 3.75 -23.49 -54.41
C PRO A 22 2.33 -23.99 -54.68
N LYS A 23 1.33 -23.38 -54.01
CA LYS A 23 -0.09 -23.56 -54.33
C LYS A 23 -0.58 -22.48 -55.31
N LYS A 24 -1.21 -22.91 -56.41
CA LYS A 24 -1.88 -22.02 -57.37
C LYS A 24 -3.08 -21.34 -56.70
N GLY A 25 -3.22 -20.03 -56.88
CA GLY A 25 -4.25 -19.22 -56.24
C GLY A 25 -5.58 -19.15 -57.01
N ASN A 26 -6.57 -18.50 -56.40
CA ASN A 26 -7.82 -18.14 -57.04
C ASN A 26 -8.26 -16.72 -56.59
N ARG A 27 -7.78 -15.68 -57.27
CA ARG A 27 -8.15 -14.28 -57.03
C ARG A 27 -9.19 -13.84 -58.07
N ARG A 28 -10.41 -13.50 -57.63
CA ARG A 28 -11.31 -12.63 -58.41
C ARG A 28 -10.88 -11.17 -58.23
N LYS A 29 -10.98 -10.37 -59.30
CA LYS A 29 -10.66 -8.93 -59.31
C LYS A 29 -11.93 -8.10 -59.11
N VAL A 30 -11.79 -6.95 -58.47
CA VAL A 30 -12.63 -5.75 -58.63
C VAL A 30 -11.64 -4.57 -58.80
N PRO A 31 -11.88 -3.60 -59.69
CA PRO A 31 -10.86 -2.62 -60.11
C PRO A 31 -10.84 -1.31 -59.32
N VAL A 32 -9.79 -0.51 -59.54
CA VAL A 32 -9.60 0.89 -59.12
C VAL A 32 -9.27 1.70 -60.37
N PRO A 33 -9.97 2.82 -60.64
CA PRO A 33 -9.32 4.15 -60.75
C PRO A 33 -10.25 5.30 -60.26
N PRO A 34 -9.96 6.60 -60.45
CA PRO A 34 -8.91 7.32 -59.72
C PRO A 34 -9.33 8.73 -59.19
N SER A 35 -8.45 9.34 -58.38
CA SER A 35 -8.05 10.77 -58.29
C SER A 35 -9.07 11.94 -58.25
N GLU A 36 -8.76 12.88 -57.35
CA GLU A 36 -8.97 14.35 -57.45
C GLU A 36 -10.41 14.90 -57.35
N ASP A 37 -10.73 15.95 -56.59
CA ASP A 37 -10.20 16.52 -55.33
C ASP A 37 -11.36 17.41 -54.73
N ASP A 38 -11.31 18.43 -53.86
CA ASP A 38 -10.28 19.35 -53.32
C ASP A 38 -10.81 20.01 -52.00
N ASP A 39 -10.30 21.19 -51.63
CA ASP A 39 -10.84 22.20 -50.67
C ASP A 39 -10.64 22.00 -49.14
N ASP A 40 -9.46 22.49 -48.71
CA ASP A 40 -9.26 23.43 -47.59
C ASP A 40 -9.46 23.01 -46.11
N LEU A 41 -8.34 22.53 -45.54
CA LEU A 41 -7.88 22.96 -44.20
C LEU A 41 -6.61 23.84 -44.33
N HIS A 42 -6.83 25.13 -44.50
CA HIS A 42 -5.82 26.18 -44.60
C HIS A 42 -6.23 27.38 -43.72
N SER A 43 -5.35 28.22 -43.16
CA SER A 43 -3.89 28.20 -42.98
C SER A 43 -3.55 29.24 -41.86
N TYR A 44 -2.33 29.58 -41.40
CA TYR A 44 -0.92 29.27 -41.70
C TYR A 44 -0.12 29.55 -40.38
N HIS A 45 1.20 29.77 -40.20
CA HIS A 45 2.47 29.90 -40.96
C HIS A 45 3.62 29.67 -39.92
N ALA A 46 4.93 29.57 -40.20
CA ALA A 46 5.70 29.54 -41.44
C ALA A 46 7.02 28.73 -41.28
N SER A 47 7.44 28.08 -42.37
CA SER A 47 8.81 27.75 -42.84
C SER A 47 9.96 27.40 -41.88
N HIS A 48 10.66 26.30 -42.22
CA HIS A 48 12.00 25.94 -41.72
C HIS A 48 13.12 26.87 -42.24
N HIS A 49 14.29 26.78 -41.61
CA HIS A 49 15.55 26.64 -42.36
C HIS A 49 16.53 25.70 -41.63
N SER A 50 17.15 24.78 -42.36
CA SER A 50 18.09 23.79 -41.83
C SER A 50 19.53 24.31 -41.88
N TYR A 51 20.32 24.08 -40.82
CA TYR A 51 21.78 24.26 -40.85
C TYR A 51 22.49 23.23 -39.97
N VAL A 52 23.66 22.77 -40.42
CA VAL A 52 24.52 21.81 -39.70
C VAL A 52 25.98 22.25 -39.86
N PRO A 53 26.69 22.61 -38.78
CA PRO A 53 28.13 22.81 -38.79
C PRO A 53 28.90 21.60 -38.26
N SER A 54 30.01 21.27 -38.92
CA SER A 54 31.07 20.39 -38.40
C SER A 54 32.09 21.20 -37.58
N PRO A 55 32.95 20.58 -36.76
CA PRO A 55 33.66 21.27 -35.68
C PRO A 55 35.06 21.79 -36.06
N GLU A 56 35.40 23.01 -35.61
CA GLU A 56 36.78 23.50 -35.48
C GLU A 56 36.97 24.33 -34.19
N ARG A 57 38.22 24.73 -33.92
CA ARG A 57 38.73 25.23 -32.62
C ARG A 57 38.28 26.65 -32.25
N VAL A 58 38.39 26.94 -30.96
CA VAL A 58 38.71 28.28 -30.41
C VAL A 58 39.81 28.09 -29.35
N ASP A 59 40.89 28.86 -29.44
CA ASP A 59 41.97 28.95 -28.43
C ASP A 59 41.75 30.20 -27.53
N ASP A 60 42.54 30.33 -26.46
CA ASP A 60 42.42 31.32 -25.37
C ASP A 60 42.19 32.78 -25.77
N HIS A 61 41.43 33.52 -24.94
CA HIS A 61 41.93 34.70 -24.20
C HIS A 61 40.99 35.11 -23.06
N MET A 62 41.53 35.75 -22.01
CA MET A 62 40.79 36.39 -20.90
C MET A 62 40.17 37.73 -21.38
N ASP A 63 39.12 38.30 -20.77
CA ASP A 63 39.11 38.97 -19.46
C ASP A 63 37.68 39.40 -19.01
N GLU A 64 37.59 39.90 -17.76
CA GLU A 64 36.49 40.63 -17.07
C GLU A 64 35.19 39.87 -16.66
N ASP A 65 34.98 39.76 -15.34
CA ASP A 65 33.71 39.41 -14.67
C ASP A 65 33.01 40.70 -14.18
N PRO A 66 31.73 40.95 -14.52
CA PRO A 66 31.03 42.17 -14.13
C PRO A 66 30.39 42.17 -12.72
N TYR A 67 30.55 41.12 -11.90
CA TYR A 67 29.99 41.06 -10.53
C TYR A 67 31.07 41.18 -9.44
N GLY A 68 31.44 42.43 -9.13
CA GLY A 68 32.63 42.76 -8.33
C GLY A 68 32.57 42.52 -6.81
N ASP A 69 33.75 42.67 -6.18
CA ASP A 69 34.02 42.49 -4.75
C ASP A 69 33.21 43.42 -3.83
N ASP A 70 32.43 42.86 -2.88
CA ASP A 70 32.02 43.60 -1.66
C ASP A 70 31.60 42.73 -0.45
N LEU A 71 32.22 41.55 -0.24
CA LEU A 71 31.86 40.62 0.85
C LEU A 71 33.00 40.10 1.75
N TYR A 72 34.25 40.56 1.58
CA TYR A 72 35.39 40.13 2.41
C TYR A 72 36.19 41.29 3.02
N SER A 73 35.51 42.18 3.76
CA SER A 73 36.19 43.06 4.72
C SER A 73 36.39 42.32 6.06
N VAL A 74 37.65 42.03 6.40
CA VAL A 74 38.01 41.36 7.66
C VAL A 74 38.18 42.42 8.76
N ASP A 75 37.30 42.42 9.76
CA ASP A 75 37.45 43.27 10.96
C ASP A 75 38.72 42.88 11.75
N PRO A 76 39.74 43.77 11.86
CA PRO A 76 40.96 43.48 12.61
C PRO A 76 40.75 43.41 14.14
N GLY A 77 39.58 43.85 14.65
CA GLY A 77 39.22 43.83 16.06
C GLY A 77 38.45 42.59 16.51
N ALA A 78 37.98 41.75 15.58
CA ALA A 78 37.14 40.60 15.90
C ALA A 78 37.90 39.53 16.70
N LYS A 79 37.58 39.40 18.00
CA LYS A 79 38.08 38.30 18.83
C LYS A 79 37.67 36.97 18.21
N ARG A 80 38.62 36.05 18.06
CA ARG A 80 38.32 34.65 17.69
C ARG A 80 37.18 34.10 18.58
N PRO A 81 36.23 33.34 18.02
CA PRO A 81 35.33 32.55 18.86
C PRO A 81 36.17 31.62 19.75
N PRO A 82 35.71 31.29 20.97
CA PRO A 82 36.41 30.35 21.81
C PRO A 82 36.58 29.02 21.06
N SER A 83 37.75 28.40 21.20
CA SER A 83 37.97 27.04 20.72
C SER A 83 36.90 26.11 21.30
N ALA A 84 36.43 25.15 20.51
CA ALA A 84 35.54 24.10 20.98
C ALA A 84 36.07 23.48 22.29
N PRO A 85 35.21 23.13 23.26
CA PRO A 85 35.64 22.47 24.48
C PRO A 85 36.38 21.17 24.13
N PRO A 86 37.37 20.76 24.95
CA PRO A 86 38.09 19.52 24.69
C PRO A 86 37.14 18.32 24.59
N SER A 87 37.45 17.39 23.69
CA SER A 87 36.85 16.06 23.73
C SER A 87 37.32 15.35 25.01
N GLU A 88 36.44 15.25 26.00
CA GLU A 88 36.68 14.42 27.19
C GLU A 88 36.74 12.95 26.76
N HIS A 89 37.96 12.46 26.56
CA HIS A 89 38.23 11.05 26.31
C HIS A 89 37.96 10.23 27.57
N PHE A 90 37.57 8.95 27.39
CA PHE A 90 37.52 7.99 28.50
C PHE A 90 38.89 7.94 29.20
N VAL A 91 38.92 8.28 30.49
CA VAL A 91 40.17 8.36 31.28
C VAL A 91 40.52 7.01 31.91
N ASP A 92 39.52 6.18 32.20
CA ASP A 92 39.69 4.87 32.84
C ASP A 92 39.95 3.74 31.83
N PRO A 93 40.82 2.76 32.15
CA PRO A 93 40.99 1.55 31.36
C PRO A 93 39.77 0.61 31.52
N PRO A 94 39.40 -0.17 30.49
CA PRO A 94 38.24 -1.05 30.55
C PRO A 94 38.44 -2.24 31.50
N ASP A 95 37.55 -2.39 32.48
CA ASP A 95 37.54 -3.52 33.41
C ASP A 95 37.17 -4.85 32.70
N VAL A 96 36.42 -4.78 31.58
CA VAL A 96 36.10 -5.92 30.70
C VAL A 96 36.34 -5.53 29.25
N THR A 97 37.07 -6.37 28.49
CA THR A 97 37.23 -6.21 27.03
C THR A 97 36.90 -7.52 26.31
N ILE A 98 35.94 -7.48 25.39
CA ILE A 98 35.66 -8.56 24.42
C ILE A 98 36.52 -8.28 23.19
N SER A 99 37.70 -8.90 23.10
CA SER A 99 38.66 -8.67 22.02
C SER A 99 38.16 -9.15 20.66
N SER A 100 38.70 -8.59 19.57
CA SER A 100 38.22 -8.79 18.20
C SER A 100 38.18 -10.24 17.68
N GLY A 101 38.92 -11.16 18.32
CA GLY A 101 38.87 -12.59 18.01
C GLY A 101 37.80 -13.39 18.77
N VAL A 102 36.93 -12.74 19.56
CA VAL A 102 35.99 -13.40 20.47
C VAL A 102 34.55 -13.05 20.14
N ALA A 103 33.72 -14.09 20.03
CA ALA A 103 32.26 -14.01 19.96
C ALA A 103 31.64 -14.62 21.23
N MET A 104 30.74 -13.91 21.88
CA MET A 104 30.05 -14.35 23.11
C MET A 104 28.53 -14.33 22.94
N LYS A 105 27.84 -15.28 23.58
CA LYS A 105 26.37 -15.30 23.67
C LYS A 105 25.91 -15.67 25.08
N GLY A 106 25.05 -14.86 25.71
CA GLY A 106 24.54 -15.11 27.06
C GLY A 106 24.12 -13.85 27.82
N GLU A 107 24.21 -13.91 29.15
CA GLU A 107 24.06 -12.76 30.04
C GLU A 107 25.45 -12.24 30.46
N LEU A 108 25.67 -10.93 30.38
CA LEU A 108 26.91 -10.27 30.81
C LEU A 108 26.60 -9.14 31.79
N SER A 109 27.36 -9.09 32.89
CA SER A 109 27.30 -8.03 33.90
C SER A 109 28.70 -7.53 34.20
N PHE A 110 28.87 -6.20 34.29
CA PHE A 110 30.17 -5.55 34.54
C PHE A 110 29.97 -4.29 35.40
N PRO A 111 30.88 -3.98 36.33
CA PRO A 111 30.64 -2.95 37.35
C PRO A 111 30.99 -1.52 36.92
N LYS A 112 31.62 -1.33 35.75
CA LYS A 112 32.23 -0.09 35.28
C LYS A 112 32.29 -0.06 33.74
N LEU A 113 33.49 -0.07 33.12
CA LEU A 113 33.67 0.12 31.68
C LEU A 113 33.77 -1.22 30.92
N LEU A 114 32.86 -1.44 29.97
CA LEU A 114 32.93 -2.51 28.98
C LEU A 114 33.46 -1.99 27.63
N ARG A 115 34.45 -2.68 27.06
CA ARG A 115 34.93 -2.46 25.69
C ARG A 115 34.60 -3.67 24.80
N VAL A 116 33.93 -3.44 23.68
CA VAL A 116 33.57 -4.48 22.69
C VAL A 116 34.32 -4.24 21.40
N GLU A 117 35.23 -5.15 21.06
CA GLU A 117 35.99 -5.17 19.81
C GLU A 117 35.66 -6.40 18.94
N GLY A 118 35.20 -7.49 19.57
CA GLY A 118 34.62 -8.68 18.94
C GLY A 118 33.10 -8.60 18.91
N SER A 119 32.39 -9.72 19.14
CA SER A 119 30.92 -9.73 19.16
C SER A 119 30.31 -10.24 20.48
N PHE A 120 29.18 -9.63 20.86
CA PHE A 120 28.32 -10.07 21.96
C PHE A 120 26.86 -10.13 21.51
N VAL A 121 26.14 -11.18 21.90
CA VAL A 121 24.70 -11.35 21.64
C VAL A 121 23.97 -11.79 22.92
N GLY A 122 23.00 -11.03 23.40
CA GLY A 122 22.15 -11.48 24.53
C GLY A 122 21.65 -10.36 25.42
N SER A 123 21.88 -10.49 26.73
CA SER A 123 21.41 -9.55 27.75
C SER A 123 22.56 -8.93 28.52
N LEU A 124 22.51 -7.62 28.72
CA LEU A 124 23.59 -6.81 29.25
C LEU A 124 23.13 -6.04 30.49
N LYS A 125 23.86 -6.19 31.60
CA LYS A 125 23.65 -5.47 32.86
C LYS A 125 24.83 -4.53 33.12
N ALA A 126 24.68 -3.28 32.71
CA ALA A 126 25.72 -2.27 32.81
C ALA A 126 25.76 -1.62 34.21
N GLY A 127 26.91 -1.68 34.86
CA GLY A 127 27.23 -0.86 36.04
C GLY A 127 27.89 0.48 35.68
N GLY A 128 28.22 0.69 34.40
CA GLY A 128 28.92 1.88 33.90
C GLY A 128 29.03 1.90 32.38
N ASP A 129 30.04 2.62 31.89
CA ASP A 129 30.19 3.01 30.49
C ASP A 129 30.44 1.86 29.51
N ILE A 130 30.15 2.12 28.23
CA ILE A 130 30.29 1.14 27.15
C ILE A 130 31.00 1.78 25.95
N VAL A 131 32.01 1.10 25.41
CA VAL A 131 32.71 1.47 24.17
C VAL A 131 32.61 0.32 23.17
N VAL A 132 31.92 0.52 22.06
CA VAL A 132 31.89 -0.42 20.93
C VAL A 132 32.89 0.07 19.88
N ALA A 133 34.08 -0.51 19.87
CA ALA A 133 35.20 -0.14 18.98
C ALA A 133 34.87 -0.46 17.50
N PRO A 134 35.66 0.02 16.50
CA PRO A 134 35.29 -0.06 15.09
C PRO A 134 35.00 -1.45 14.50
N THR A 135 35.56 -2.51 15.07
CA THR A 135 35.27 -3.91 14.68
C THR A 135 34.19 -4.58 15.54
N GLY A 136 33.76 -3.91 16.60
CA GLY A 136 32.85 -4.45 17.61
C GLY A 136 31.41 -4.54 17.12
N THR A 137 30.71 -5.60 17.52
CA THR A 137 29.26 -5.75 17.31
C THR A 137 28.58 -6.13 18.63
N LEU A 138 27.64 -5.32 19.08
CA LEU A 138 26.89 -5.51 20.32
C LEU A 138 25.40 -5.68 20.01
N GLU A 139 24.89 -6.91 20.13
CA GLU A 139 23.47 -7.26 19.94
C GLU A 139 22.81 -7.47 21.32
N SER A 140 22.33 -6.38 21.91
CA SER A 140 21.64 -6.33 23.21
C SER A 140 20.93 -5.00 23.34
N ASP A 141 19.75 -4.98 23.97
CA ASP A 141 19.25 -3.75 24.57
C ASP A 141 20.24 -3.28 25.65
N ILE A 142 20.42 -1.97 25.78
CA ILE A 142 21.32 -1.30 26.73
C ILE A 142 20.48 -0.40 27.63
N ASP A 143 20.36 -0.76 28.90
CA ASP A 143 19.72 0.07 29.93
C ASP A 143 20.78 0.49 30.97
N ASN A 144 21.12 1.77 31.00
CA ASN A 144 22.00 2.41 31.99
C ASN A 144 21.70 3.91 32.13
N ASP A 145 20.64 4.23 32.88
CA ASP A 145 20.21 5.59 33.29
C ASP A 145 21.37 6.60 33.58
N GLY A 146 22.54 6.14 34.06
CA GLY A 146 23.68 6.99 34.42
C GLY A 146 24.86 7.02 33.43
N GLY A 147 24.96 6.06 32.51
CA GLY A 147 26.19 5.75 31.76
C GLY A 147 26.40 6.50 30.45
N TYR A 148 27.62 6.40 29.92
CA TYR A 148 28.04 6.91 28.62
C TYR A 148 28.33 5.77 27.63
N LEU A 149 27.72 5.83 26.44
CA LEU A 149 27.96 4.94 25.32
C LEU A 149 28.75 5.66 24.21
N LEU A 150 29.90 5.12 23.82
CA LEU A 150 30.58 5.45 22.57
C LEU A 150 30.41 4.31 21.56
N VAL A 151 29.92 4.64 20.37
CA VAL A 151 29.79 3.69 19.25
C VAL A 151 30.70 4.11 18.10
N GLU A 152 31.65 3.24 17.79
CA GLU A 152 32.54 3.32 16.62
C GLU A 152 32.35 2.12 15.68
N GLY A 153 31.87 0.98 16.21
CA GLY A 153 31.40 -0.20 15.47
C GLY A 153 29.87 -0.25 15.36
N LYS A 154 29.27 -1.41 15.65
CA LYS A 154 27.83 -1.67 15.49
C LYS A 154 27.11 -1.99 16.80
N VAL A 155 25.98 -1.34 17.07
CA VAL A 155 25.01 -1.71 18.12
C VAL A 155 23.69 -2.11 17.47
N ILE A 156 23.08 -3.21 17.93
CA ILE A 156 21.74 -3.66 17.57
C ILE A 156 20.95 -3.89 18.87
N GLY A 157 19.85 -3.17 19.05
CA GLY A 157 19.10 -3.10 20.30
C GLY A 157 18.84 -1.67 20.71
N ASN A 158 17.87 -1.48 21.59
CA ASN A 158 17.46 -0.16 22.07
C ASN A 158 18.45 0.35 23.13
N VAL A 159 18.64 1.66 23.19
CA VAL A 159 19.68 2.31 24.00
C VAL A 159 19.03 3.35 24.91
N SER A 160 18.95 3.04 26.21
CA SER A 160 18.61 4.00 27.26
C SER A 160 19.84 4.30 28.11
N VAL A 161 20.51 5.43 27.84
CA VAL A 161 21.73 5.83 28.58
C VAL A 161 21.81 7.34 28.77
N ARG A 162 22.54 7.82 29.79
CA ARG A 162 22.69 9.26 30.03
C ARG A 162 23.26 10.01 28.83
N ARG A 163 24.26 9.44 28.14
CA ARG A 163 24.90 10.07 26.97
C ARG A 163 25.26 9.05 25.90
N VAL A 164 25.03 9.41 24.64
CA VAL A 164 25.50 8.65 23.46
C VAL A 164 26.40 9.55 22.62
N GLN A 165 27.57 9.01 22.22
CA GLN A 165 28.41 9.56 21.16
C GLN A 165 28.62 8.52 20.08
N ILE A 166 28.51 8.93 18.81
CA ILE A 166 28.72 8.04 17.65
C ILE A 166 29.83 8.63 16.78
N SER A 167 30.93 7.88 16.64
CA SER A 167 32.06 8.20 15.74
C SER A 167 31.64 8.03 14.27
N SER A 168 32.41 8.55 13.32
CA SER A 168 32.07 8.54 11.88
C SER A 168 31.96 7.15 11.21
N SER A 169 32.36 6.08 11.91
CA SER A 169 32.16 4.68 11.52
C SER A 169 31.06 3.97 12.34
N GLY A 170 30.48 4.64 13.33
CA GLY A 170 29.55 4.06 14.28
C GLY A 170 28.13 3.91 13.73
N HIS A 171 27.50 2.78 14.04
CA HIS A 171 26.15 2.43 13.60
C HIS A 171 25.29 1.96 14.79
N ILE A 172 24.10 2.54 14.97
CA ILE A 172 23.10 2.08 15.94
C ILE A 172 21.80 1.68 15.23
N PHE A 173 21.30 0.48 15.51
CA PHE A 173 20.06 -0.09 14.98
C PHE A 173 19.12 -0.40 16.15
N GLY A 174 18.18 0.52 16.44
CA GLY A 174 17.30 0.48 17.60
C GLY A 174 16.99 1.89 18.13
N ASP A 175 15.97 2.01 18.99
CA ASP A 175 15.54 3.30 19.52
C ASP A 175 16.51 3.82 20.59
N ILE A 176 16.78 5.13 20.58
CA ILE A 176 17.72 5.80 21.49
C ILE A 176 16.95 6.77 22.40
N THR A 177 17.11 6.62 23.71
CA THR A 177 16.71 7.60 24.73
C THR A 177 17.92 8.03 25.54
N CYS A 178 18.23 9.33 25.56
CA CYS A 178 19.39 9.84 26.30
C CYS A 178 19.23 11.30 26.75
N ASN A 179 20.14 11.80 27.61
CA ASN A 179 20.18 13.22 27.98
C ASN A 179 21.11 14.05 27.08
N SER A 180 22.09 13.41 26.43
CA SER A 180 23.07 14.07 25.57
C SER A 180 23.42 13.18 24.39
N PHE A 181 23.17 13.67 23.18
CA PHE A 181 23.39 12.96 21.94
C PHE A 181 24.44 13.71 21.08
N ILE A 182 25.48 13.00 20.66
CA ILE A 182 26.53 13.52 19.77
C ILE A 182 26.72 12.55 18.60
N ILE A 183 26.66 13.06 17.38
CA ILE A 183 26.79 12.27 16.16
C ILE A 183 27.83 12.92 15.23
N ALA A 184 28.86 12.18 14.85
CA ALA A 184 29.87 12.62 13.89
C ALA A 184 29.38 12.45 12.44
N PRO A 185 29.83 13.29 11.48
CA PRO A 185 29.52 13.08 10.06
C PRO A 185 29.95 11.69 9.59
N GLY A 186 29.05 10.96 8.93
CA GLY A 186 29.25 9.58 8.47
C GLY A 186 28.66 8.50 9.39
N ALA A 187 28.34 8.83 10.64
CA ALA A 187 27.65 7.93 11.56
C ALA A 187 26.22 7.60 11.11
N VAL A 188 25.73 6.41 11.46
CA VAL A 188 24.40 5.90 11.07
C VAL A 188 23.55 5.60 12.30
N VAL A 189 22.30 6.05 12.29
CA VAL A 189 21.28 5.69 13.29
C VAL A 189 19.99 5.33 12.59
N ILE A 190 19.42 4.18 12.93
CA ILE A 190 18.15 3.67 12.40
C ILE A 190 17.28 3.25 13.59
N GLY A 191 16.33 4.12 13.94
CA GLY A 191 15.46 4.04 15.12
C GLY A 191 14.94 5.43 15.51
N ALA A 192 14.00 5.52 16.43
CA ALA A 192 13.57 6.78 17.02
C ALA A 192 14.64 7.32 17.99
N CYS A 193 14.89 8.63 18.00
CA CYS A 193 15.83 9.26 18.94
C CYS A 193 15.11 10.30 19.82
N GLN A 194 15.17 10.13 21.13
CA GLN A 194 14.61 11.03 22.13
C GLN A 194 15.72 11.58 23.04
N VAL A 195 15.98 12.89 22.94
CA VAL A 195 16.95 13.59 23.79
C VAL A 195 16.21 14.39 24.86
N ARG A 196 16.34 14.01 26.14
CA ARG A 196 15.58 14.55 27.28
C ARG A 196 16.52 15.20 28.30
N PRO A 197 16.41 16.51 28.62
CA PRO A 197 17.38 17.19 29.49
C PRO A 197 17.62 16.57 30.87
N GLU A 198 16.61 15.92 31.45
CA GLU A 198 16.68 15.24 32.76
C GLU A 198 16.20 13.79 32.64
N PRO A 199 16.70 12.85 33.48
CA PRO A 199 16.23 11.47 33.51
C PRO A 199 14.78 11.40 34.02
N PRO A 200 13.94 10.51 33.47
CA PRO A 200 12.54 10.42 33.88
C PRO A 200 12.41 9.85 35.30
N GLU A 201 11.64 10.52 36.16
CA GLU A 201 11.06 9.84 37.32
C GLU A 201 10.26 8.62 36.86
N LYS A 202 10.34 7.50 37.60
CA LYS A 202 9.70 6.22 37.23
C LYS A 202 8.18 6.21 37.48
N ASN A 203 7.48 7.21 36.93
CA ASN A 203 6.03 7.32 36.84
C ASN A 203 5.51 6.43 35.70
N LEU A 204 5.30 5.14 36.01
CA LEU A 204 4.77 4.13 35.08
C LEU A 204 3.43 4.53 34.41
N GLY A 205 2.64 5.40 35.04
CA GLY A 205 1.42 5.96 34.45
C GLY A 205 1.66 6.90 33.25
N ALA A 206 2.81 7.58 33.20
CA ALA A 206 3.13 8.52 32.11
C ALA A 206 3.48 7.80 30.80
N LEU A 207 4.09 6.61 30.86
CA LEU A 207 4.39 5.81 29.66
C LEU A 207 3.10 5.25 29.03
N ALA A 208 2.17 4.79 29.87
CA ALA A 208 0.83 4.37 29.43
C ALA A 208 0.04 5.53 28.80
N LEU A 209 0.19 6.75 29.30
CA LEU A 209 -0.48 7.93 28.74
C LEU A 209 0.20 8.43 27.44
N ALA A 210 1.54 8.37 27.34
CA ALA A 210 2.27 8.76 26.14
C ALA A 210 2.08 7.79 24.96
N LEU A 211 1.84 6.49 25.23
CA LEU A 211 1.41 5.51 24.22
C LEU A 211 -0.10 5.55 23.91
N ALA A 212 -0.88 6.33 24.67
CA ALA A 212 -2.32 6.51 24.48
C ALA A 212 -2.72 7.93 24.03
N ALA A 213 -1.73 8.79 23.74
CA ALA A 213 -1.95 10.16 23.30
C ALA A 213 -0.78 10.73 22.47
N THR A 214 -0.61 10.25 21.23
CA THR A 214 -0.60 11.24 20.14
C THR A 214 -1.94 11.98 20.23
N ALA A 215 -1.94 13.31 20.16
CA ALA A 215 -3.20 14.05 20.26
C ALA A 215 -4.07 13.69 19.05
N ALA A 216 -5.16 12.95 19.30
CA ALA A 216 -6.04 12.44 18.25
C ALA A 216 -6.46 13.59 17.34
N ARG A 217 -6.19 13.44 16.05
CA ARG A 217 -6.25 14.53 15.09
C ARG A 217 -7.71 14.82 14.76
N ASP A 218 -8.09 16.09 14.85
CA ASP A 218 -9.47 16.51 14.59
C ASP A 218 -9.90 16.15 13.15
N LEU A 219 -11.10 15.56 13.03
CA LEU A 219 -11.81 15.40 11.76
C LEU A 219 -12.72 16.62 11.51
N PRO A 220 -12.83 17.12 10.28
CA PRO A 220 -12.23 16.61 9.05
C PRO A 220 -10.76 16.99 8.86
N ALA A 221 -10.01 16.12 8.19
CA ALA A 221 -8.65 16.40 7.74
C ALA A 221 -8.62 17.62 6.80
N PRO A 222 -7.70 18.59 7.00
CA PRO A 222 -7.69 19.82 6.22
C PRO A 222 -7.22 19.55 4.79
N MET A 223 -7.92 20.10 3.79
CA MET A 223 -7.61 19.89 2.37
C MET A 223 -6.17 20.30 1.97
N SER A 224 -5.52 21.16 2.76
CA SER A 224 -4.09 21.48 2.62
C SER A 224 -3.16 20.27 2.72
N ASP A 225 -3.58 19.19 3.39
CA ASP A 225 -2.85 17.92 3.46
C ASP A 225 -2.67 17.25 2.09
N PHE A 226 -3.39 17.67 1.05
CA PHE A 226 -3.44 16.95 -0.23
C PHE A 226 -2.89 17.81 -1.39
N TYR A 227 -2.46 17.13 -2.46
CA TYR A 227 -2.16 17.73 -3.77
C TYR A 227 -3.39 17.73 -4.69
N LEU A 228 -4.60 17.80 -4.13
CA LEU A 228 -5.82 17.90 -4.93
C LEU A 228 -6.06 19.37 -5.33
N GLU A 229 -6.45 19.57 -6.59
CA GLU A 229 -6.82 20.85 -7.17
C GLU A 229 -8.17 20.70 -7.90
N GLY A 230 -8.98 21.75 -7.88
CA GLY A 230 -10.25 21.79 -8.62
C GLY A 230 -10.05 22.01 -10.12
N PRO A 231 -11.13 21.93 -10.93
CA PRO A 231 -11.10 22.41 -12.30
C PRO A 231 -10.98 23.94 -12.34
N LEU A 232 -10.69 24.48 -13.52
CA LEU A 232 -10.58 25.92 -13.77
C LEU A 232 -11.80 26.68 -13.22
N GLY A 233 -11.57 27.70 -12.39
CA GLY A 233 -12.60 28.48 -11.68
C GLY A 233 -13.06 27.89 -10.34
N HIS A 234 -12.57 26.71 -9.94
CA HIS A 234 -12.89 26.01 -8.70
C HIS A 234 -11.63 25.52 -7.95
N GLU A 235 -10.45 26.04 -8.29
CA GLU A 235 -9.13 25.53 -7.90
C GLU A 235 -8.99 25.36 -6.38
N SER A 236 -9.51 26.32 -5.61
CA SER A 236 -9.50 26.36 -4.14
C SER A 236 -10.86 26.03 -3.50
N ASN A 237 -11.87 25.64 -4.29
CA ASN A 237 -13.24 25.42 -3.83
C ASN A 237 -13.91 24.26 -4.58
N PHE A 238 -13.40 23.05 -4.35
CA PHE A 238 -13.87 21.80 -4.96
C PHE A 238 -14.12 20.74 -3.88
N SER A 239 -14.83 19.67 -4.23
CA SER A 239 -15.19 18.56 -3.34
C SER A 239 -14.86 17.23 -4.01
N TYR A 240 -13.97 16.41 -3.43
CA TYR A 240 -13.59 15.11 -3.98
C TYR A 240 -14.33 13.97 -3.26
N MET A 241 -15.10 13.16 -3.98
CA MET A 241 -15.95 12.09 -3.41
C MET A 241 -15.81 10.74 -4.13
N ASN A 242 -14.61 10.43 -4.63
CA ASN A 242 -14.37 9.22 -5.44
C ASN A 242 -13.30 8.27 -4.86
N THR A 243 -13.13 8.28 -3.54
CA THR A 243 -12.19 7.43 -2.77
C THR A 243 -12.36 5.94 -3.07
N ALA A 244 -13.59 5.48 -3.32
CA ALA A 244 -13.93 4.11 -3.71
C ALA A 244 -13.37 3.69 -5.09
N THR A 245 -12.79 4.63 -5.84
CA THR A 245 -12.00 4.37 -7.05
C THR A 245 -10.52 4.59 -6.76
N LEU A 246 -10.15 5.79 -6.29
CA LEU A 246 -8.80 6.21 -5.95
C LEU A 246 -8.87 7.17 -4.76
N GLY A 247 -8.09 6.92 -3.70
CA GLY A 247 -7.90 7.91 -2.63
C GLY A 247 -6.86 8.95 -3.03
N PRO A 248 -7.00 10.23 -2.66
CA PRO A 248 -5.88 11.17 -2.72
C PRO A 248 -4.83 10.78 -1.66
N ALA A 249 -3.56 10.81 -2.03
CA ALA A 249 -2.50 10.55 -1.06
C ALA A 249 -2.16 11.86 -0.33
N PRO A 250 -2.06 11.86 1.02
CA PRO A 250 -1.56 13.00 1.78
C PRO A 250 -0.14 13.39 1.37
N ARG A 251 0.24 14.64 1.63
CA ARG A 251 1.58 15.20 1.40
C ARG A 251 2.65 14.37 2.08
N ALA A 252 2.47 14.03 3.36
CA ALA A 252 3.36 13.14 4.09
C ALA A 252 3.59 11.77 3.40
N VAL A 253 2.58 11.21 2.73
CA VAL A 253 2.69 9.94 1.98
C VAL A 253 3.52 10.10 0.71
N VAL A 254 3.33 11.22 -0.01
CA VAL A 254 4.09 11.55 -1.23
C VAL A 254 5.53 11.97 -0.90
N GLU A 255 5.73 12.66 0.22
CA GLU A 255 7.02 13.12 0.74
C GLU A 255 7.85 11.94 1.25
N ALA A 256 7.26 11.02 2.03
CA ALA A 256 7.92 9.78 2.45
C ALA A 256 8.33 8.89 1.25
N LEU A 257 7.46 8.78 0.24
CA LEU A 257 7.77 8.10 -1.02
C LEU A 257 8.93 8.79 -1.76
N SER A 258 8.89 10.11 -1.89
CA SER A 258 9.91 10.88 -2.63
C SER A 258 11.27 10.86 -1.93
N ALA A 259 11.29 10.94 -0.59
CA ALA A 259 12.50 10.79 0.21
C ALA A 259 13.11 9.40 0.05
N ALA A 260 12.31 8.34 0.23
CA ALA A 260 12.78 6.96 0.06
C ALA A 260 13.23 6.63 -1.37
N ALA A 261 12.63 7.26 -2.40
CA ALA A 261 13.12 7.19 -3.77
C ALA A 261 14.48 7.88 -3.93
N ALA A 262 14.63 9.10 -3.42
CA ALA A 262 15.90 9.83 -3.46
C ALA A 262 17.01 9.13 -2.66
N ASP A 263 16.68 8.47 -1.54
CA ASP A 263 17.63 7.71 -0.73
C ASP A 263 18.09 6.41 -1.42
N ASN A 264 17.22 5.75 -2.19
CA ASN A 264 17.60 4.60 -3.02
C ASN A 264 18.72 4.97 -4.03
N GLU A 265 18.54 6.08 -4.74
CA GLU A 265 19.50 6.51 -5.78
C GLU A 265 20.81 7.08 -5.21
N LYS A 266 20.89 7.40 -3.91
CA LYS A 266 22.16 7.79 -3.26
C LYS A 266 23.15 6.64 -3.16
N ASN A 267 22.69 5.39 -3.06
CA ASN A 267 23.56 4.23 -2.91
C ASN A 267 22.92 2.91 -3.42
N PRO A 268 22.67 2.77 -4.74
CA PRO A 268 22.02 1.59 -5.32
C PRO A 268 22.98 0.38 -5.41
N ASN A 269 23.26 -0.23 -4.25
CA ASN A 269 24.12 -1.40 -4.12
C ASN A 269 23.42 -2.55 -3.34
N VAL A 270 24.04 -3.74 -3.27
CA VAL A 270 23.40 -4.93 -2.67
C VAL A 270 23.07 -4.83 -1.18
N ASP A 271 23.79 -4.03 -0.40
CA ASP A 271 23.54 -3.85 1.04
C ASP A 271 22.22 -3.09 1.30
N VAL A 272 21.73 -2.34 0.29
CA VAL A 272 20.43 -1.66 0.34
C VAL A 272 19.27 -2.64 0.51
N TYR A 273 19.44 -3.91 0.10
CA TYR A 273 18.42 -4.95 0.28
C TYR A 273 18.18 -5.26 1.76
N GLU A 274 19.16 -5.17 2.65
CA GLU A 274 18.94 -5.37 4.09
C GLU A 274 18.24 -4.16 4.73
N TYR A 275 18.62 -2.94 4.32
CA TYR A 275 17.93 -1.71 4.74
C TYR A 275 16.44 -1.72 4.34
N PHE A 276 16.13 -2.09 3.10
CA PHE A 276 14.74 -2.19 2.64
C PHE A 276 13.98 -3.40 3.17
N LYS A 277 14.63 -4.51 3.53
CA LYS A 277 13.98 -5.58 4.30
C LYS A 277 13.50 -5.07 5.65
N ILE A 278 14.36 -4.39 6.40
CA ILE A 278 13.99 -3.80 7.71
C ILE A 278 12.85 -2.79 7.53
N GLY A 279 12.97 -1.87 6.56
CA GLY A 279 11.91 -0.92 6.23
C GLY A 279 10.59 -1.58 5.82
N ALA A 280 10.63 -2.63 5.01
CA ALA A 280 9.44 -3.35 4.57
C ALA A 280 8.80 -4.16 5.69
N GLU A 281 9.57 -4.79 6.58
CA GLU A 281 9.03 -5.48 7.75
C GLU A 281 8.40 -4.50 8.77
N LEU A 282 8.98 -3.31 8.95
CA LEU A 282 8.35 -2.23 9.75
C LEU A 282 7.01 -1.79 9.15
N VAL A 283 6.93 -1.62 7.82
CA VAL A 283 5.67 -1.29 7.12
C VAL A 283 4.68 -2.46 7.15
N ARG A 284 5.16 -3.70 7.08
CA ARG A 284 4.34 -4.92 7.21
C ARG A 284 3.75 -5.05 8.63
N HIS A 285 4.50 -4.65 9.67
CA HIS A 285 3.99 -4.56 11.04
C HIS A 285 2.94 -3.42 11.22
N LYS A 286 3.13 -2.26 10.56
CA LYS A 286 2.09 -1.21 10.51
C LYS A 286 0.83 -1.70 9.79
N ALA A 287 0.99 -2.45 8.69
CA ALA A 287 -0.11 -3.08 7.98
C ALA A 287 -0.86 -4.14 8.81
N ALA A 288 -0.13 -4.92 9.64
CA ALA A 288 -0.71 -5.90 10.55
C ALA A 288 -1.64 -5.22 11.58
N LYS A 289 -1.17 -4.12 12.18
CA LYS A 289 -1.97 -3.25 13.07
C LYS A 289 -3.17 -2.64 12.36
N PHE A 290 -2.99 -2.08 11.17
CA PHE A 290 -4.05 -1.44 10.37
C PHE A 290 -5.16 -2.42 9.92
N LEU A 291 -4.87 -3.72 9.82
CA LEU A 291 -5.86 -4.74 9.45
C LEU A 291 -6.33 -5.63 10.61
N GLY A 292 -5.83 -5.45 11.83
CA GLY A 292 -6.16 -6.36 12.95
C GLY A 292 -5.78 -7.83 12.68
N CYS A 293 -4.56 -8.08 12.20
CA CYS A 293 -4.03 -9.42 11.95
C CYS A 293 -2.63 -9.61 12.54
N SER A 294 -2.13 -10.85 12.52
CA SER A 294 -0.76 -11.11 12.98
C SER A 294 0.28 -10.69 11.93
N ASP A 295 1.50 -10.36 12.38
CA ASP A 295 2.67 -10.20 11.50
C ASP A 295 2.90 -11.42 10.60
N ALA A 296 2.47 -12.61 11.04
CA ALA A 296 2.58 -13.84 10.28
C ALA A 296 1.43 -14.04 9.26
N GLU A 297 0.44 -13.17 9.17
CA GLU A 297 -0.68 -13.32 8.23
C GLU A 297 -0.63 -12.34 7.06
N VAL A 298 -0.11 -11.13 7.26
CA VAL A 298 -0.07 -10.05 6.25
C VAL A 298 1.19 -10.09 5.35
N LEU A 299 0.99 -9.75 4.08
CA LEU A 299 2.01 -9.53 3.06
C LEU A 299 1.74 -8.20 2.34
N LEU A 300 2.81 -7.46 2.02
CA LEU A 300 2.72 -6.27 1.17
C LEU A 300 2.56 -6.69 -0.30
N THR A 301 1.60 -6.10 -1.03
CA THR A 301 1.34 -6.44 -2.44
C THR A 301 1.06 -5.19 -3.29
N PRO A 302 1.10 -5.27 -4.63
CA PRO A 302 0.77 -4.12 -5.47
C PRO A 302 -0.70 -3.69 -5.47
N SER A 303 -1.63 -4.60 -5.17
CA SER A 303 -3.09 -4.34 -5.18
C SER A 303 -3.91 -5.53 -4.65
N THR A 304 -5.19 -5.30 -4.37
CA THR A 304 -6.19 -6.35 -4.10
C THR A 304 -6.18 -7.41 -5.21
N THR A 305 -6.21 -6.99 -6.48
CA THR A 305 -6.23 -7.88 -7.64
C THR A 305 -5.02 -8.82 -7.64
N PHE A 306 -3.83 -8.31 -7.31
CA PHE A 306 -2.62 -9.14 -7.18
C PHE A 306 -2.76 -10.14 -6.03
N GLY A 307 -3.24 -9.70 -4.86
CA GLY A 307 -3.46 -10.58 -3.70
C GLY A 307 -4.44 -11.72 -4.00
N LEU A 308 -5.59 -11.41 -4.60
CA LEU A 308 -6.62 -12.40 -4.95
C LEU A 308 -6.17 -13.35 -6.05
N ASN A 309 -5.41 -12.88 -7.06
CA ASN A 309 -4.83 -13.77 -8.07
C ASN A 309 -3.75 -14.67 -7.45
N THR A 310 -2.92 -14.15 -6.52
CA THR A 310 -1.92 -14.96 -5.80
C THR A 310 -2.57 -16.09 -5.01
N VAL A 311 -3.67 -15.81 -4.31
CA VAL A 311 -4.43 -16.84 -3.57
C VAL A 311 -5.13 -17.82 -4.51
N GLY A 312 -5.82 -17.34 -5.54
CA GLY A 312 -6.56 -18.19 -6.48
C GLY A 312 -5.66 -19.11 -7.28
N ASP A 313 -4.60 -18.58 -7.92
CA ASP A 313 -3.61 -19.39 -8.63
C ASP A 313 -2.83 -20.32 -7.66
N GLY A 314 -2.59 -19.89 -6.42
CA GLY A 314 -1.93 -20.71 -5.40
C GLY A 314 -2.78 -21.89 -4.89
N LEU A 315 -4.10 -21.72 -4.78
CA LEU A 315 -5.06 -22.79 -4.44
C LEU A 315 -5.29 -23.77 -5.61
N ILE A 316 -5.11 -23.31 -6.85
CA ILE A 316 -5.13 -24.16 -8.04
C ILE A 316 -3.82 -24.94 -8.18
N ALA A 317 -2.67 -24.27 -8.00
CA ALA A 317 -1.34 -24.89 -8.12
C ALA A 317 -1.09 -25.97 -7.06
N SER A 318 -1.57 -25.77 -5.83
CA SER A 318 -1.52 -26.77 -4.75
C SER A 318 -2.45 -27.98 -4.97
N GLY A 319 -3.36 -27.91 -5.96
CA GLY A 319 -4.40 -28.91 -6.18
C GLY A 319 -5.56 -28.86 -5.18
N PHE A 320 -5.70 -27.80 -4.38
CA PHE A 320 -6.85 -27.63 -3.47
C PHE A 320 -8.16 -27.35 -4.23
N VAL A 321 -8.07 -26.67 -5.38
CA VAL A 321 -9.16 -26.50 -6.37
C VAL A 321 -8.76 -27.17 -7.68
N GLY A 322 -9.46 -28.24 -8.06
CA GLY A 322 -9.19 -29.05 -9.25
C GLY A 322 -10.42 -29.35 -10.11
N ALA A 323 -10.27 -30.32 -11.01
CA ALA A 323 -11.35 -30.72 -11.92
C ALA A 323 -12.54 -31.33 -11.15
N GLY A 324 -13.75 -30.79 -11.39
CA GLY A 324 -14.99 -31.17 -10.71
C GLY A 324 -15.30 -30.40 -9.42
N ASP A 325 -14.36 -29.59 -8.91
CA ASP A 325 -14.62 -28.71 -7.77
C ASP A 325 -15.50 -27.51 -8.14
N ARG A 326 -16.00 -26.80 -7.12
CA ARG A 326 -16.91 -25.66 -7.28
C ARG A 326 -16.47 -24.46 -6.44
N VAL A 327 -16.58 -23.26 -7.01
CA VAL A 327 -16.39 -21.96 -6.33
C VAL A 327 -17.75 -21.26 -6.27
N LEU A 328 -18.09 -20.66 -5.12
CA LEU A 328 -19.29 -19.84 -4.94
C LEU A 328 -18.89 -18.35 -4.86
N THR A 329 -19.64 -17.47 -5.50
CA THR A 329 -19.38 -16.02 -5.51
C THR A 329 -20.70 -15.22 -5.59
N THR A 330 -20.68 -13.90 -5.76
CA THR A 330 -21.91 -13.09 -5.99
C THR A 330 -22.04 -12.62 -7.44
N ASP A 331 -23.26 -12.23 -7.82
CA ASP A 331 -23.55 -11.56 -9.10
C ASP A 331 -23.12 -10.09 -9.15
N GLN A 332 -22.63 -9.52 -8.04
CA GLN A 332 -22.20 -8.12 -7.92
C GLN A 332 -20.69 -7.94 -7.73
N GLU A 333 -19.89 -9.02 -7.85
CA GLU A 333 -18.45 -8.95 -7.62
C GLU A 333 -17.67 -8.09 -8.62
N HIS A 334 -16.65 -7.40 -8.11
CA HIS A 334 -15.70 -6.67 -8.94
C HIS A 334 -14.83 -7.63 -9.79
N TYR A 335 -14.54 -7.24 -11.04
CA TYR A 335 -13.71 -8.06 -11.94
C TYR A 335 -12.32 -8.40 -11.37
N GLY A 336 -11.71 -7.49 -10.59
CA GLY A 336 -10.44 -7.75 -9.92
C GLY A 336 -10.47 -8.94 -8.94
N ALA A 337 -11.65 -9.30 -8.42
CA ALA A 337 -11.85 -10.45 -7.55
C ALA A 337 -12.23 -11.73 -8.30
N THR A 338 -13.09 -11.62 -9.31
CA THR A 338 -13.60 -12.80 -10.04
C THR A 338 -12.72 -13.27 -11.19
N ASN A 339 -11.80 -12.45 -11.71
CA ASN A 339 -11.00 -12.79 -12.88
C ASN A 339 -10.12 -14.04 -12.70
N VAL A 340 -9.55 -14.29 -11.51
CA VAL A 340 -8.77 -15.51 -11.28
C VAL A 340 -9.63 -16.76 -11.42
N TRP A 341 -10.85 -16.75 -10.85
CA TRP A 341 -11.78 -17.87 -10.97
C TRP A 341 -12.30 -18.00 -12.41
N ARG A 342 -12.86 -16.92 -12.96
CA ARG A 342 -13.52 -16.91 -14.28
C ARG A 342 -12.56 -17.25 -15.44
N THR A 343 -11.27 -16.88 -15.36
CA THR A 343 -10.28 -17.21 -16.41
C THR A 343 -9.63 -18.58 -16.27
N ARG A 344 -9.61 -19.18 -15.07
CA ARG A 344 -9.00 -20.50 -14.84
C ARG A 344 -9.99 -21.67 -14.93
N ALA A 345 -11.27 -21.44 -14.62
CA ALA A 345 -12.32 -22.47 -14.52
C ALA A 345 -12.26 -23.53 -15.64
N ASN A 346 -12.30 -23.11 -16.92
CA ASN A 346 -12.29 -24.03 -18.06
C ASN A 346 -10.96 -24.78 -18.26
N ALA A 347 -9.82 -24.19 -17.85
CA ALA A 347 -8.51 -24.82 -17.99
C ALA A 347 -8.21 -25.82 -16.85
N THR A 348 -8.71 -25.54 -15.64
CA THR A 348 -8.55 -26.37 -14.44
C THR A 348 -9.67 -27.41 -14.29
N GLY A 349 -10.85 -27.15 -14.87
CA GLY A 349 -12.02 -28.03 -14.84
C GLY A 349 -12.97 -27.82 -13.65
N PHE A 350 -12.88 -26.71 -12.91
CA PHE A 350 -13.83 -26.37 -11.83
C PHE A 350 -15.02 -25.54 -12.35
N SER A 351 -16.12 -25.56 -11.59
CA SER A 351 -17.33 -24.76 -11.84
C SER A 351 -17.39 -23.52 -10.96
N ILE A 352 -18.15 -22.50 -11.40
CA ILE A 352 -18.48 -21.31 -10.61
C ILE A 352 -20.00 -21.18 -10.53
N ASP A 353 -20.53 -20.97 -9.33
CA ASP A 353 -21.91 -20.55 -9.11
C ASP A 353 -21.96 -19.16 -8.46
N GLU A 354 -23.06 -18.44 -8.72
CA GLU A 354 -23.28 -17.09 -8.17
C GLU A 354 -24.52 -17.07 -7.26
N VAL A 355 -24.42 -16.32 -6.16
CA VAL A 355 -25.53 -15.88 -5.30
C VAL A 355 -26.01 -14.53 -5.79
N ALA A 356 -27.31 -14.39 -6.02
CA ALA A 356 -27.91 -13.10 -6.36
C ALA A 356 -28.07 -12.24 -5.10
N VAL A 357 -27.45 -11.06 -5.08
CA VAL A 357 -27.59 -10.08 -3.99
C VAL A 357 -28.61 -9.00 -4.39
N PRO A 358 -29.56 -8.60 -3.52
CA PRO A 358 -30.48 -7.51 -3.85
C PRO A 358 -29.76 -6.17 -4.07
N LEU A 359 -30.24 -5.40 -5.05
CA LEU A 359 -29.68 -4.08 -5.40
C LEU A 359 -30.24 -2.95 -4.53
N PHE A 360 -31.40 -3.18 -3.94
CA PHE A 360 -32.12 -2.29 -3.04
C PHE A 360 -32.64 -3.11 -1.88
N ASN A 361 -32.66 -2.54 -0.67
CA ASN A 361 -33.18 -3.16 0.55
C ASN A 361 -32.56 -4.55 0.86
N ALA A 362 -31.28 -4.73 0.54
CA ALA A 362 -30.52 -5.92 0.93
C ALA A 362 -30.41 -6.03 2.46
N THR A 363 -30.34 -7.25 2.99
CA THR A 363 -30.16 -7.51 4.42
C THR A 363 -29.15 -8.62 4.63
N ALA A 364 -28.32 -8.52 5.68
CA ALA A 364 -27.39 -9.56 6.08
C ALA A 364 -28.06 -10.95 6.17
N ALA A 365 -29.20 -11.03 6.87
CA ALA A 365 -29.97 -12.28 7.01
C ALA A 365 -30.49 -12.85 5.68
N GLY A 366 -30.97 -12.01 4.76
CA GLY A 366 -31.44 -12.44 3.44
C GLY A 366 -30.31 -12.96 2.55
N VAL A 367 -29.14 -12.32 2.61
CA VAL A 367 -27.94 -12.76 1.87
C VAL A 367 -27.39 -14.06 2.47
N LEU A 368 -27.29 -14.18 3.80
CA LEU A 368 -26.86 -15.42 4.48
C LEU A 368 -27.77 -16.61 4.11
N ALA A 369 -29.09 -16.43 4.11
CA ALA A 369 -30.02 -17.48 3.71
C ALA A 369 -29.82 -17.93 2.25
N ALA A 370 -29.47 -17.02 1.34
CA ALA A 370 -29.16 -17.35 -0.06
C ALA A 370 -27.83 -18.10 -0.21
N PHE A 371 -26.80 -17.74 0.57
CA PHE A 371 -25.56 -18.50 0.67
C PHE A 371 -25.77 -19.90 1.27
N GLU A 372 -26.51 -19.99 2.38
CA GLU A 372 -26.82 -21.29 3.01
C GLU A 372 -27.62 -22.20 2.07
N ALA A 373 -28.60 -21.68 1.32
CA ALA A 373 -29.34 -22.47 0.35
C ALA A 373 -28.43 -23.09 -0.73
N LYS A 374 -27.43 -22.35 -1.23
CA LYS A 374 -26.40 -22.88 -2.15
C LYS A 374 -25.52 -23.91 -1.46
N LEU A 375 -24.99 -23.58 -0.29
CA LEU A 375 -24.08 -24.41 0.52
C LEU A 375 -24.74 -25.72 1.03
N ASN A 376 -26.07 -25.78 1.09
CA ASN A 376 -26.83 -27.00 1.39
C ASN A 376 -27.15 -27.84 0.14
N ALA A 377 -27.17 -27.25 -1.05
CA ALA A 377 -27.44 -27.97 -2.29
C ALA A 377 -26.23 -28.75 -2.83
N THR A 378 -25.01 -28.30 -2.53
CA THR A 378 -23.76 -28.89 -3.06
C THR A 378 -22.52 -28.36 -2.31
N THR A 379 -21.39 -29.07 -2.45
CA THR A 379 -20.10 -28.70 -1.85
C THR A 379 -19.36 -27.67 -2.69
N TYR A 380 -18.72 -26.70 -2.03
CA TYR A 380 -17.81 -25.74 -2.64
C TYR A 380 -16.46 -25.77 -1.92
N LYS A 381 -15.36 -25.63 -2.67
CA LYS A 381 -14.00 -25.53 -2.11
C LYS A 381 -13.70 -24.13 -1.59
N VAL A 382 -14.18 -23.13 -2.31
CA VAL A 382 -13.94 -21.71 -2.03
C VAL A 382 -15.25 -20.97 -2.16
N VAL A 383 -15.50 -20.08 -1.20
CA VAL A 383 -16.44 -18.97 -1.34
C VAL A 383 -15.62 -17.70 -1.51
N ALA A 384 -15.76 -17.03 -2.65
CA ALA A 384 -14.99 -15.86 -3.03
C ALA A 384 -15.92 -14.65 -3.18
N VAL A 385 -15.83 -13.68 -2.28
CA VAL A 385 -16.80 -12.57 -2.18
C VAL A 385 -16.14 -11.26 -1.78
N ALA A 386 -16.78 -10.12 -2.06
CA ALA A 386 -16.36 -8.85 -1.46
C ALA A 386 -16.83 -8.73 -0.01
N HIS A 387 -16.03 -8.04 0.83
CA HIS A 387 -16.51 -7.54 2.12
C HIS A 387 -17.57 -6.46 1.91
N VAL A 388 -17.35 -5.59 0.91
CA VAL A 388 -18.21 -4.46 0.58
C VAL A 388 -18.39 -4.37 -0.92
N LEU A 389 -19.63 -4.44 -1.39
CA LEU A 389 -19.96 -4.39 -2.80
C LEU A 389 -19.71 -2.98 -3.37
N THR A 390 -18.76 -2.88 -4.31
CA THR A 390 -18.33 -1.63 -4.96
C THR A 390 -19.48 -0.87 -5.64
N THR A 391 -20.54 -1.57 -6.03
CA THR A 391 -21.72 -1.06 -6.76
C THR A 391 -22.77 -0.44 -5.83
N THR A 392 -23.05 -1.08 -4.69
CA THR A 392 -24.17 -0.73 -3.80
C THR A 392 -23.73 -0.16 -2.44
N GLY A 393 -22.47 -0.35 -2.05
CA GLY A 393 -21.99 -0.06 -0.70
C GLY A 393 -22.47 -1.04 0.38
N PHE A 394 -23.19 -2.10 0.00
CA PHE A 394 -23.66 -3.13 0.93
C PHE A 394 -22.47 -3.93 1.51
N LYS A 395 -22.48 -4.11 2.84
CA LYS A 395 -21.44 -4.84 3.60
C LYS A 395 -21.92 -6.27 3.85
N LEU A 396 -21.15 -7.27 3.43
CA LEU A 396 -21.51 -8.68 3.62
C LEU A 396 -21.19 -9.11 5.07
N PRO A 397 -22.06 -9.92 5.72
CA PRO A 397 -21.82 -10.49 7.04
C PRO A 397 -20.77 -11.61 6.97
N LEU A 398 -19.48 -11.22 7.01
CA LEU A 398 -18.38 -12.15 6.75
C LEU A 398 -18.19 -13.21 7.85
N SER A 399 -18.42 -12.88 9.13
CA SER A 399 -18.21 -13.84 10.23
C SER A 399 -19.19 -15.00 10.14
N GLU A 400 -20.47 -14.69 9.95
CA GLU A 400 -21.55 -15.66 9.82
C GLU A 400 -21.44 -16.45 8.51
N LEU A 401 -20.93 -15.82 7.44
CA LEU A 401 -20.60 -16.51 6.19
C LEU A 401 -19.40 -17.45 6.37
N ALA A 402 -18.37 -17.05 7.13
CA ALA A 402 -17.22 -17.91 7.45
C ALA A 402 -17.66 -19.16 8.21
N ASP A 403 -18.50 -19.02 9.25
CA ASP A 403 -19.07 -20.15 9.99
C ASP A 403 -19.82 -21.12 9.06
N LEU A 404 -20.68 -20.61 8.16
CA LEU A 404 -21.39 -21.42 7.17
C LEU A 404 -20.47 -22.17 6.20
N VAL A 405 -19.33 -21.57 5.83
CA VAL A 405 -18.36 -22.13 4.88
C VAL A 405 -17.43 -23.15 5.55
N HIS A 406 -16.91 -22.83 6.74
CA HIS A 406 -16.02 -23.69 7.52
C HIS A 406 -16.74 -24.93 8.04
N ALA A 407 -18.01 -24.81 8.45
CA ALA A 407 -18.86 -25.96 8.81
C ALA A 407 -19.03 -26.98 7.67
N ARG A 408 -18.71 -26.60 6.42
CA ARG A 408 -18.81 -27.44 5.22
C ARG A 408 -17.43 -27.70 4.57
N GLY A 409 -16.34 -27.30 5.23
CA GLY A 409 -14.96 -27.59 4.82
C GLY A 409 -14.42 -26.76 3.65
N GLY A 410 -15.11 -25.67 3.27
CA GLY A 410 -14.62 -24.71 2.29
C GLY A 410 -13.69 -23.66 2.90
N LEU A 411 -13.11 -22.79 2.07
CA LEU A 411 -12.38 -21.59 2.48
C LEU A 411 -13.12 -20.31 2.09
N LEU A 412 -13.02 -19.25 2.90
CA LEU A 412 -13.56 -17.93 2.59
C LEU A 412 -12.44 -16.99 2.11
N VAL A 413 -12.51 -16.53 0.86
CA VAL A 413 -11.54 -15.63 0.21
C VAL A 413 -12.21 -14.29 -0.10
N VAL A 414 -11.64 -13.18 0.38
CA VAL A 414 -12.36 -11.90 0.46
C VAL A 414 -11.69 -10.75 -0.31
N ASP A 415 -12.45 -10.08 -1.18
CA ASP A 415 -12.12 -8.74 -1.70
C ASP A 415 -12.47 -7.67 -0.65
N GLY A 416 -11.45 -7.21 0.05
CA GLY A 416 -11.51 -6.12 1.02
C GLY A 416 -11.27 -4.72 0.44
N ALA A 417 -11.24 -4.53 -0.89
CA ALA A 417 -10.85 -3.28 -1.53
C ALA A 417 -11.75 -2.06 -1.24
N GLN A 418 -12.87 -2.27 -0.54
CA GLN A 418 -13.86 -1.22 -0.23
C GLN A 418 -14.18 -1.09 1.28
N ALA A 419 -13.35 -1.65 2.18
CA ALA A 419 -13.57 -1.58 3.63
C ALA A 419 -12.42 -0.94 4.45
N PRO A 420 -11.20 -1.51 4.59
CA PRO A 420 -10.23 -1.01 5.57
C PRO A 420 -9.71 0.39 5.21
N GLY A 421 -9.74 1.30 6.19
CA GLY A 421 -9.43 2.73 6.00
C GLY A 421 -10.68 3.61 5.82
N GLY A 422 -11.79 3.02 5.36
CA GLY A 422 -13.11 3.66 5.33
C GLY A 422 -14.01 3.17 6.48
N LEU A 423 -13.79 1.93 6.91
CA LEU A 423 -14.35 1.22 8.05
C LEU A 423 -13.22 0.76 8.98
N ASP A 424 -13.52 0.56 10.26
CA ASP A 424 -12.65 -0.07 11.24
C ASP A 424 -12.70 -1.60 11.07
N VAL A 425 -11.67 -2.18 10.44
CA VAL A 425 -11.66 -3.59 10.03
C VAL A 425 -10.62 -4.38 10.82
N ASP A 426 -11.11 -5.31 11.63
CA ASP A 426 -10.32 -6.34 12.29
C ASP A 426 -10.46 -7.67 11.53
N PHE A 427 -9.40 -8.05 10.79
CA PHE A 427 -9.31 -9.29 10.03
C PHE A 427 -9.58 -10.53 10.89
N SER A 428 -9.08 -10.56 12.13
CA SER A 428 -9.28 -11.70 13.03
C SER A 428 -10.77 -11.95 13.33
N LYS A 429 -11.60 -10.88 13.32
CA LYS A 429 -13.06 -10.95 13.46
C LYS A 429 -13.81 -11.24 12.15
N THR A 430 -13.19 -11.12 10.97
CA THR A 430 -13.88 -11.39 9.68
C THR A 430 -14.12 -12.87 9.39
N GLY A 431 -13.41 -13.77 10.08
CA GLY A 431 -13.44 -15.21 9.81
C GLY A 431 -12.73 -15.67 8.53
N ALA A 432 -12.32 -14.75 7.64
CA ALA A 432 -11.73 -15.07 6.34
C ALA A 432 -10.45 -15.92 6.40
N ASP A 433 -10.28 -16.83 5.45
CA ASP A 433 -9.02 -17.58 5.25
C ASP A 433 -7.99 -16.77 4.47
N ALA A 434 -8.44 -15.92 3.55
CA ALA A 434 -7.61 -14.92 2.90
C ALA A 434 -8.41 -13.64 2.61
N TYR A 435 -7.77 -12.49 2.73
CA TYR A 435 -8.39 -11.17 2.62
C TYR A 435 -7.41 -10.21 1.94
N ALA A 436 -7.76 -9.64 0.79
CA ALA A 436 -6.88 -8.74 0.05
C ALA A 436 -7.47 -7.33 -0.04
N THR A 437 -6.63 -6.29 0.03
CA THR A 437 -7.08 -4.89 -0.11
C THR A 437 -6.05 -4.00 -0.81
N SER A 438 -6.45 -2.78 -1.15
CA SER A 438 -5.68 -1.80 -1.91
C SER A 438 -5.52 -0.53 -1.10
N SER A 439 -4.32 -0.28 -0.60
CA SER A 439 -4.02 0.91 0.22
C SER A 439 -4.26 2.21 -0.56
N HIS A 440 -4.12 2.20 -1.90
CA HIS A 440 -4.37 3.38 -2.76
C HIS A 440 -5.83 3.85 -2.87
N LYS A 441 -6.78 3.21 -2.17
CA LYS A 441 -8.16 3.65 -2.01
C LYS A 441 -8.33 4.31 -0.64
N TRP A 442 -9.11 3.69 0.24
CA TRP A 442 -9.43 4.11 1.60
C TRP A 442 -8.22 4.17 2.54
N GLY A 443 -7.21 3.32 2.32
CA GLY A 443 -5.93 3.41 3.03
C GLY A 443 -5.06 4.61 2.65
N LEU A 444 -5.54 5.52 1.77
CA LEU A 444 -4.89 6.75 1.27
C LEU A 444 -3.43 6.61 0.76
N GLY A 445 -2.97 5.39 0.47
CA GLY A 445 -1.59 5.07 0.16
C GLY A 445 -1.14 5.34 -1.29
N PRO A 446 0.15 5.08 -1.60
CA PRO A 446 0.71 5.19 -2.94
C PRO A 446 0.04 4.25 -3.95
N LYS A 447 -0.03 4.67 -5.21
CA LYS A 447 -0.64 3.87 -6.28
C LYS A 447 0.32 2.72 -6.61
N GLY A 448 -0.22 1.52 -6.78
CA GLY A 448 0.61 0.30 -6.78
C GLY A 448 0.97 -0.23 -5.39
N SER A 449 0.23 0.16 -4.34
CA SER A 449 0.27 -0.48 -3.01
C SER A 449 -1.07 -1.11 -2.61
N GLY A 450 -0.97 -2.16 -1.81
CA GLY A 450 -2.03 -3.05 -1.34
C GLY A 450 -1.51 -4.06 -0.32
N LEU A 451 -2.40 -4.90 0.18
CA LEU A 451 -2.14 -5.88 1.24
C LEU A 451 -2.84 -7.20 0.91
N LEU A 452 -2.23 -8.32 1.30
CA LEU A 452 -2.86 -9.63 1.32
C LEU A 452 -2.67 -10.22 2.73
N CYS A 453 -3.75 -10.56 3.40
CA CYS A 453 -3.73 -11.43 4.57
C CYS A 453 -4.07 -12.86 4.14
N VAL A 454 -3.33 -13.85 4.63
CA VAL A 454 -3.67 -15.28 4.55
C VAL A 454 -3.55 -15.85 5.96
N LYS A 455 -4.66 -16.35 6.50
CA LYS A 455 -4.75 -16.92 7.84
C LYS A 455 -3.76 -18.08 7.99
N GLU A 456 -3.10 -18.22 9.14
CA GLU A 456 -2.04 -19.26 9.30
C GLU A 456 -2.56 -20.68 9.01
N SER A 457 -3.82 -20.99 9.37
CA SER A 457 -4.48 -22.27 9.04
C SER A 457 -4.79 -22.47 7.55
N ALA A 458 -4.70 -21.43 6.73
CA ALA A 458 -4.92 -21.46 5.28
C ALA A 458 -3.60 -21.47 4.49
N GLN A 459 -2.51 -20.90 5.02
CA GLN A 459 -1.20 -20.82 4.36
C GLN A 459 -0.70 -22.16 3.76
N PRO A 460 -0.80 -23.33 4.44
CA PRO A 460 -0.38 -24.61 3.87
C PRO A 460 -1.19 -25.11 2.66
N LYS A 461 -2.36 -24.50 2.38
CA LYS A 461 -3.23 -24.84 1.24
C LYS A 461 -2.93 -24.01 -0.01
N VAL A 462 -2.24 -22.89 0.13
CA VAL A 462 -1.96 -21.95 -0.96
C VAL A 462 -0.49 -22.07 -1.35
N GLN A 463 -0.21 -22.55 -2.57
CA GLN A 463 1.16 -22.59 -3.07
C GLN A 463 1.64 -21.19 -3.45
N ALA A 464 2.83 -20.79 -3.00
CA ALA A 464 3.48 -19.57 -3.47
C ALA A 464 3.87 -19.69 -4.96
N THR A 465 3.08 -19.06 -5.84
CA THR A 465 3.29 -19.06 -7.30
C THR A 465 4.18 -17.91 -7.77
N TYR A 466 4.07 -16.74 -7.13
CA TYR A 466 4.84 -15.52 -7.43
C TYR A 466 5.72 -15.04 -6.26
N LEU A 467 5.59 -15.67 -5.08
CA LEU A 467 6.26 -15.29 -3.84
C LEU A 467 7.32 -16.33 -3.44
N ALA A 468 8.16 -16.73 -4.40
CA ALA A 468 9.31 -17.60 -4.19
C ALA A 468 10.61 -16.81 -4.46
N GLY A 469 11.52 -16.80 -3.47
CA GLY A 469 12.58 -15.80 -3.36
C GLY A 469 13.55 -15.73 -4.55
N GLY A 470 13.88 -14.50 -4.97
CA GLY A 470 14.79 -14.23 -6.10
C GLY A 470 16.25 -14.67 -5.88
N TYR A 471 16.67 -14.90 -4.63
CA TYR A 471 17.97 -15.49 -4.27
C TYR A 471 17.82 -16.46 -3.10
N GLY A 472 17.83 -17.77 -3.38
CA GLY A 472 17.86 -18.85 -2.39
C GLY A 472 18.41 -20.12 -3.02
N ARG A 473 19.41 -20.76 -2.40
CA ARG A 473 20.12 -21.91 -3.00
C ARG A 473 19.43 -23.26 -2.82
N ASP A 474 18.41 -23.35 -1.97
CA ASP A 474 17.67 -24.58 -1.68
C ASP A 474 16.19 -24.47 -2.04
N ILE A 475 15.91 -24.47 -3.35
CA ILE A 475 14.54 -24.51 -3.93
C ILE A 475 13.75 -25.74 -3.45
N GLY A 476 14.44 -26.81 -3.01
CA GLY A 476 13.82 -28.02 -2.44
C GLY A 476 13.52 -27.96 -0.94
N ALA A 477 13.83 -26.88 -0.23
CA ALA A 477 13.69 -26.79 1.23
C ALA A 477 13.27 -25.39 1.72
N LEU A 478 12.15 -24.88 1.20
CA LEU A 478 11.37 -23.81 1.82
C LEU A 478 10.27 -24.47 2.69
N PRO A 479 10.39 -24.54 4.02
CA PRO A 479 9.38 -25.19 4.87
C PRO A 479 8.06 -24.41 4.85
N ASP A 480 8.19 -23.08 4.82
CA ASP A 480 7.09 -22.13 4.88
C ASP A 480 7.07 -21.32 3.60
N ALA A 481 6.19 -21.68 2.66
CA ALA A 481 5.98 -20.91 1.41
C ALA A 481 5.56 -19.45 1.67
N TYR A 482 5.07 -19.17 2.88
CA TYR A 482 4.77 -17.84 3.38
C TYR A 482 5.85 -17.25 4.30
N GLY A 483 6.77 -18.04 4.87
CA GLY A 483 7.56 -17.69 6.06
C GLY A 483 8.56 -16.53 5.96
N VAL A 484 8.71 -15.89 4.79
CA VAL A 484 9.61 -14.76 4.55
C VAL A 484 8.82 -13.63 3.87
N LYS A 485 8.15 -12.80 4.69
CA LYS A 485 6.87 -12.14 4.31
C LYS A 485 6.99 -10.84 3.49
N THR A 486 8.21 -10.39 3.17
CA THR A 486 8.48 -9.27 2.24
C THR A 486 9.54 -9.56 1.19
N SER A 487 10.66 -10.23 1.53
CA SER A 487 11.75 -10.49 0.56
C SER A 487 11.56 -11.73 -0.33
N SER A 488 10.35 -12.30 -0.35
CA SER A 488 10.01 -13.50 -1.11
C SER A 488 9.73 -13.25 -2.61
N SER A 489 9.68 -12.00 -3.06
CA SER A 489 9.38 -11.63 -4.46
C SER A 489 10.53 -10.97 -5.22
N GLY A 490 11.75 -10.98 -4.66
CA GLY A 490 12.91 -10.29 -5.25
C GLY A 490 12.94 -8.81 -4.89
N THR A 491 13.30 -7.95 -5.84
CA THR A 491 13.39 -6.50 -5.61
C THR A 491 11.99 -5.86 -5.57
N VAL A 492 11.50 -5.60 -4.36
CA VAL A 492 10.27 -4.83 -4.09
C VAL A 492 10.50 -3.32 -4.27
N PRO A 493 9.47 -2.49 -4.52
CA PRO A 493 9.61 -1.05 -4.69
C PRO A 493 9.66 -0.30 -3.33
N PRO A 494 10.84 0.15 -2.85
CA PRO A 494 10.98 0.65 -1.47
C PRO A 494 10.24 1.97 -1.23
N ALA A 495 10.22 2.86 -2.22
CA ALA A 495 9.51 4.14 -2.15
C ALA A 495 7.99 3.99 -1.97
N ILE A 496 7.40 3.00 -2.66
CA ILE A 496 5.97 2.66 -2.55
C ILE A 496 5.67 2.11 -1.15
N ILE A 497 6.56 1.26 -0.62
CA ILE A 497 6.45 0.69 0.72
C ILE A 497 6.57 1.78 1.80
N ALA A 498 7.56 2.68 1.70
CA ALA A 498 7.74 3.79 2.64
C ALA A 498 6.50 4.71 2.70
N GLY A 499 5.96 5.11 1.55
CA GLY A 499 4.71 5.88 1.48
C GLY A 499 3.50 5.09 2.00
N GLN A 500 3.44 3.77 1.78
CA GLN A 500 2.37 2.92 2.32
C GLN A 500 2.42 2.90 3.86
N GLY A 501 3.62 2.87 4.46
CA GLY A 501 3.81 3.02 5.90
C GLY A 501 3.29 4.34 6.45
N ALA A 502 3.70 5.46 5.83
CA ALA A 502 3.24 6.80 6.20
C ALA A 502 1.71 6.98 6.08
N ALA A 503 1.06 6.22 5.20
CA ALA A 503 -0.40 6.27 5.04
C ALA A 503 -1.13 5.58 6.20
N PHE A 504 -0.56 4.50 6.76
CA PHE A 504 -1.08 3.88 7.97
C PHE A 504 -0.88 4.77 9.20
N ASP A 505 0.27 5.45 9.32
CA ASP A 505 0.51 6.45 10.38
C ASP A 505 -0.53 7.58 10.31
N TYR A 506 -0.70 8.17 9.11
CA TYR A 506 -1.64 9.26 8.86
C TYR A 506 -3.09 8.92 9.23
N LEU A 507 -3.54 7.68 9.03
CA LEU A 507 -4.88 7.23 9.45
C LEU A 507 -4.95 6.86 10.94
N ALA A 508 -3.86 6.33 11.51
CA ALA A 508 -3.78 6.02 12.94
C ALA A 508 -3.87 7.29 13.82
N ASP A 509 -3.36 8.43 13.34
CA ASP A 509 -3.48 9.72 14.03
C ASP A 509 -4.93 10.18 14.27
N PHE A 510 -5.89 9.76 13.44
CA PHE A 510 -7.32 10.06 13.62
C PHE A 510 -8.08 9.00 14.45
N GLY A 511 -7.61 7.74 14.46
CA GLY A 511 -8.33 6.60 15.03
C GLY A 511 -9.40 6.03 14.09
N MET A 512 -9.32 4.73 13.77
CA MET A 512 -10.16 4.13 12.73
C MET A 512 -11.66 4.12 13.03
N ALA A 513 -12.06 4.04 14.31
CA ALA A 513 -13.47 4.11 14.72
C ALA A 513 -14.07 5.51 14.46
N ASP A 514 -13.33 6.58 14.75
CA ASP A 514 -13.76 7.96 14.50
C ASP A 514 -13.80 8.27 12.99
N VAL A 515 -12.85 7.70 12.22
CA VAL A 515 -12.87 7.71 10.75
C VAL A 515 -14.13 7.02 10.20
N GLU A 516 -14.50 5.83 10.68
CA GLU A 516 -15.75 5.17 10.28
C GLU A 516 -16.97 6.01 10.64
N GLN A 517 -17.06 6.52 11.88
CA GLN A 517 -18.20 7.31 12.35
C GLN A 517 -18.39 8.58 11.50
N HIS A 518 -17.32 9.30 11.19
CA HIS A 518 -17.33 10.47 10.31
C HIS A 518 -17.79 10.11 8.88
N ASN A 519 -17.15 9.12 8.26
CA ASN A 519 -17.45 8.72 6.89
C ASN A 519 -18.91 8.23 6.74
N MET A 520 -19.42 7.48 7.72
CA MET A 520 -20.79 6.97 7.75
C MET A 520 -21.81 8.05 8.07
N GLY A 521 -21.47 9.04 8.90
CA GLY A 521 -22.30 10.22 9.15
C GLY A 521 -22.55 11.04 7.87
N LEU A 522 -21.49 11.33 7.11
CA LEU A 522 -21.59 12.02 5.82
C LEU A 522 -22.43 11.23 4.82
N ARG A 523 -22.24 9.90 4.75
CA ARG A 523 -23.07 9.01 3.93
C ARG A 523 -24.54 9.07 4.33
N ALA A 524 -24.85 9.01 5.63
CA ALA A 524 -26.23 9.03 6.12
C ALA A 524 -26.93 10.36 5.77
N ARG A 525 -26.24 11.50 5.94
CA ARG A 525 -26.72 12.82 5.52
C ARG A 525 -27.06 12.85 4.02
N ALA A 526 -26.14 12.38 3.17
CA ALA A 526 -26.34 12.33 1.73
C ALA A 526 -27.50 11.39 1.33
N ALA A 527 -27.58 10.19 1.91
CA ALA A 527 -28.62 9.21 1.61
C ALA A 527 -30.02 9.70 2.00
N ALA A 528 -30.17 10.37 3.15
CA ALA A 528 -31.43 10.96 3.57
C ALA A 528 -31.88 12.09 2.62
N ALA A 529 -30.95 12.96 2.22
CA ALA A 529 -31.24 14.06 1.30
C ALA A 529 -31.67 13.56 -0.10
N PHE A 530 -30.94 12.60 -0.69
CA PHE A 530 -31.30 12.03 -1.98
C PHE A 530 -32.62 11.24 -1.94
N SER A 531 -32.91 10.54 -0.84
CA SER A 531 -34.20 9.86 -0.65
C SER A 531 -35.36 10.86 -0.62
N ALA A 532 -35.19 12.02 0.01
CA ALA A 532 -36.19 13.11 0.01
C ALA A 532 -36.37 13.76 -1.37
N MET A 533 -35.38 13.66 -2.27
CA MET A 533 -35.48 14.06 -3.68
C MET A 533 -36.11 12.98 -4.59
N GLY A 534 -36.40 11.79 -4.07
CA GLY A 534 -36.87 10.64 -4.86
C GLY A 534 -35.76 9.86 -5.57
N CYS A 535 -34.49 10.21 -5.37
CA CYS A 535 -33.33 9.46 -5.88
C CYS A 535 -33.02 8.29 -4.95
N ALA A 536 -33.59 7.11 -5.23
CA ALA A 536 -33.46 5.91 -4.41
C ALA A 536 -31.97 5.49 -4.23
N PRO A 537 -31.47 5.38 -2.98
CA PRO A 537 -30.20 4.73 -2.69
C PRO A 537 -30.23 3.24 -3.03
N LEU A 538 -29.13 2.73 -3.56
CA LEU A 538 -28.88 1.29 -3.68
C LEU A 538 -28.27 0.74 -2.37
N GLY A 539 -28.35 -0.57 -2.17
CA GLY A 539 -27.74 -1.29 -1.05
C GLY A 539 -28.72 -1.73 0.03
N ALA A 540 -28.35 -1.50 1.29
CA ALA A 540 -28.99 -2.08 2.47
C ALA A 540 -30.39 -1.54 2.77
N LEU A 541 -31.20 -2.36 3.45
CA LEU A 541 -32.43 -1.95 4.15
C LEU A 541 -32.13 -1.26 5.48
N ASP A 542 -31.06 -1.67 6.17
CA ASP A 542 -30.46 -0.95 7.29
C ASP A 542 -29.07 -0.42 6.86
N PRO A 543 -28.98 0.83 6.38
CA PRO A 543 -27.71 1.41 5.93
C PRO A 543 -26.78 1.85 7.06
N ALA A 544 -27.16 1.69 8.33
CA ALA A 544 -26.28 1.93 9.48
C ALA A 544 -25.53 0.65 9.87
N ALA A 545 -26.19 -0.51 9.86
CA ALA A 545 -25.55 -1.81 10.08
C ALA A 545 -24.84 -2.34 8.82
N ASP A 546 -25.58 -2.51 7.71
CA ASP A 546 -25.19 -3.35 6.57
C ASP A 546 -24.53 -2.55 5.44
N SER A 547 -23.75 -1.51 5.74
CA SER A 547 -23.12 -0.67 4.72
C SER A 547 -21.74 -0.13 5.06
N ALA A 548 -21.06 0.32 4.01
CA ALA A 548 -19.82 1.09 4.02
C ALA A 548 -20.06 2.55 3.58
N PRO A 549 -19.09 3.48 3.73
CA PRO A 549 -19.19 4.88 3.29
C PRO A 549 -19.22 5.11 1.75
N ILE A 550 -19.78 4.16 1.00
CA ILE A 550 -20.15 4.26 -0.42
C ILE A 550 -21.66 4.49 -0.53
N LEU A 551 -22.07 5.45 -1.34
CA LEU A 551 -23.48 5.70 -1.68
C LEU A 551 -23.64 5.72 -3.20
N THR A 552 -24.47 4.84 -3.74
CA THR A 552 -24.92 4.91 -5.14
C THR A 552 -26.39 5.25 -5.17
N ILE A 553 -26.78 6.24 -5.99
CA ILE A 553 -28.18 6.57 -6.26
C ILE A 553 -28.54 6.23 -7.70
N ALA A 554 -29.78 5.77 -7.92
CA ALA A 554 -30.36 5.74 -9.25
C ALA A 554 -30.69 7.17 -9.70
N LEU A 555 -30.37 7.51 -10.96
CA LEU A 555 -30.92 8.70 -11.62
C LEU A 555 -32.22 8.31 -12.36
N PRO A 556 -33.12 9.27 -12.64
CA PRO A 556 -34.19 9.05 -13.62
C PRO A 556 -33.59 8.76 -15.00
N ASP A 557 -34.14 7.81 -15.75
CA ASP A 557 -33.62 7.40 -17.08
C ASP A 557 -33.55 8.54 -18.12
N SER A 558 -34.20 9.68 -17.85
CA SER A 558 -34.11 10.92 -18.64
C SER A 558 -32.80 11.70 -18.44
N HIS A 559 -31.94 11.33 -17.48
CA HIS A 559 -30.71 12.02 -17.14
C HIS A 559 -29.49 11.11 -17.31
N ASP A 560 -28.55 11.50 -18.19
CA ASP A 560 -27.32 10.73 -18.38
C ASP A 560 -26.32 10.95 -17.24
N ALA A 561 -25.89 9.85 -16.60
CA ALA A 561 -24.98 9.90 -15.47
C ALA A 561 -23.59 10.43 -15.83
N THR A 562 -23.13 10.23 -17.06
CA THR A 562 -21.82 10.72 -17.51
C THR A 562 -21.85 12.23 -17.77
N TRP A 563 -22.94 12.75 -18.33
CA TRP A 563 -23.20 14.18 -18.45
C TRP A 563 -23.39 14.85 -17.08
N THR A 564 -24.18 14.26 -16.18
CA THR A 564 -24.38 14.77 -14.82
C THR A 564 -23.06 14.79 -14.03
N TYR A 565 -22.24 13.74 -14.10
CA TYR A 565 -20.87 13.73 -13.55
C TYR A 565 -19.99 14.86 -14.13
N ARG A 566 -20.01 15.06 -15.45
CA ARG A 566 -19.24 16.14 -16.10
C ARG A 566 -19.70 17.52 -15.66
N LYS A 567 -21.01 17.75 -15.51
CA LYS A 567 -21.56 19.00 -14.94
C LYS A 567 -21.13 19.19 -13.49
N LEU A 568 -21.28 18.18 -12.64
CA LEU A 568 -20.86 18.24 -11.23
C LEU A 568 -19.40 18.68 -11.11
N TRP A 569 -18.51 18.12 -11.93
CA TRP A 569 -17.11 18.55 -11.97
C TRP A 569 -16.97 19.98 -12.49
N LEU A 570 -17.39 20.26 -13.73
CA LEU A 570 -17.05 21.49 -14.46
C LEU A 570 -17.83 22.75 -14.05
N GLU A 571 -19.03 22.62 -13.48
CA GLU A 571 -19.89 23.76 -13.09
C GLU A 571 -19.98 23.97 -11.56
N TYR A 572 -19.57 22.99 -10.76
CA TYR A 572 -19.72 23.02 -9.28
C TYR A 572 -18.44 22.64 -8.53
N GLY A 573 -17.41 22.12 -9.21
CA GLY A 573 -16.17 21.64 -8.61
C GLY A 573 -16.31 20.31 -7.86
N ILE A 574 -17.27 19.45 -8.19
CA ILE A 574 -17.61 18.25 -7.41
C ILE A 574 -17.25 16.97 -8.18
N PHE A 575 -16.24 16.23 -7.70
CA PHE A 575 -15.75 15.01 -8.35
C PHE A 575 -16.39 13.74 -7.77
N VAL A 576 -17.16 13.04 -8.59
CA VAL A 576 -17.91 11.81 -8.24
C VAL A 576 -17.58 10.69 -9.24
N LYS A 577 -18.25 9.52 -9.16
CA LYS A 577 -18.20 8.50 -10.21
C LYS A 577 -19.55 8.37 -10.94
N SER A 578 -19.58 8.66 -12.24
CA SER A 578 -20.64 8.15 -13.14
C SER A 578 -20.64 6.62 -13.13
N THR A 579 -21.81 5.99 -13.07
CA THR A 579 -21.95 4.53 -13.09
C THR A 579 -23.32 4.13 -13.66
N GLY A 580 -23.77 2.89 -13.47
CA GLY A 580 -24.96 2.37 -14.17
C GLY A 580 -24.62 1.52 -15.40
N ALA A 581 -25.59 0.76 -15.89
CA ALA A 581 -25.41 -0.15 -17.02
C ALA A 581 -25.00 0.57 -18.33
N ALA A 582 -25.39 1.84 -18.51
CA ALA A 582 -24.96 2.64 -19.65
C ALA A 582 -23.45 2.96 -19.63
N SER A 583 -22.87 3.12 -18.44
CA SER A 583 -21.45 3.43 -18.25
C SER A 583 -20.56 2.17 -18.15
N TYR A 584 -21.10 1.06 -17.64
CA TYR A 584 -20.36 -0.17 -17.34
C TYR A 584 -21.15 -1.44 -17.71
N PRO A 585 -21.56 -1.63 -18.98
CA PRO A 585 -22.52 -2.67 -19.38
C PRO A 585 -22.08 -4.12 -19.11
N THR A 586 -20.79 -4.36 -18.90
CA THR A 586 -20.24 -5.66 -18.49
C THR A 586 -20.03 -5.78 -16.98
N GLU A 587 -19.79 -4.68 -16.27
CA GLU A 587 -19.50 -4.69 -14.82
C GLU A 587 -20.74 -4.48 -13.95
N TRP A 588 -21.88 -4.10 -14.55
CA TRP A 588 -23.10 -3.77 -13.83
C TRP A 588 -24.01 -4.99 -13.65
N PRO A 589 -24.47 -5.30 -12.42
CA PRO A 589 -25.26 -6.49 -12.15
C PRO A 589 -26.64 -6.49 -12.83
N PRO A 590 -27.22 -7.69 -13.12
CA PRO A 590 -28.49 -7.80 -13.82
C PRO A 590 -29.64 -7.04 -13.14
N GLY A 591 -30.41 -6.28 -13.92
CA GLY A 591 -31.56 -5.53 -13.42
C GLY A 591 -31.23 -4.23 -12.68
N ALA A 592 -29.95 -3.85 -12.56
CA ALA A 592 -29.55 -2.59 -11.96
C ALA A 592 -29.78 -1.37 -12.87
N PRO A 593 -29.86 -0.14 -12.32
CA PRO A 593 -30.24 1.06 -13.08
C PRO A 593 -29.33 1.33 -14.28
N GLN A 594 -29.92 1.85 -15.37
CA GLN A 594 -29.17 2.28 -16.55
C GLN A 594 -28.25 3.46 -16.22
N GLN A 595 -28.78 4.42 -15.46
CA GLN A 595 -28.12 5.65 -15.07
C GLN A 595 -28.02 5.73 -13.54
N ALA A 596 -26.80 5.87 -13.02
CA ALA A 596 -26.55 5.96 -11.58
C ALA A 596 -25.28 6.77 -11.29
N ILE A 597 -25.19 7.38 -10.12
CA ILE A 597 -23.97 8.06 -9.66
C ILE A 597 -23.57 7.51 -8.30
N ARG A 598 -22.26 7.30 -8.13
CA ARG A 598 -21.64 6.84 -6.90
C ARG A 598 -20.78 7.93 -6.26
N PHE A 599 -20.99 8.09 -4.96
CA PHE A 599 -20.25 8.94 -4.03
C PHE A 599 -19.52 8.04 -3.02
N SER A 600 -18.42 8.56 -2.47
CA SER A 600 -17.64 7.89 -1.43
C SER A 600 -16.90 8.94 -0.61
N PHE A 601 -17.08 8.90 0.71
CA PHE A 601 -16.66 9.96 1.63
C PHE A 601 -15.43 9.53 2.44
N HIS A 602 -14.53 10.46 2.75
CA HIS A 602 -13.37 10.21 3.61
C HIS A 602 -13.14 11.32 4.64
N VAL A 603 -12.10 11.14 5.46
CA VAL A 603 -11.61 12.10 6.47
C VAL A 603 -11.55 13.56 6.02
N TYR A 604 -11.29 13.84 4.74
CA TYR A 604 -11.18 15.20 4.17
C TYR A 604 -12.50 15.79 3.66
N ASN A 605 -13.61 15.06 3.73
CA ASN A 605 -14.93 15.55 3.35
C ASN A 605 -15.69 16.14 4.53
N THR A 606 -16.62 17.04 4.25
CA THR A 606 -17.40 17.80 5.22
C THR A 606 -18.91 17.72 4.95
N GLU A 607 -19.72 18.09 5.94
CA GLU A 607 -21.16 18.26 5.72
C GLU A 607 -21.46 19.33 4.65
N THR A 608 -20.62 20.36 4.53
CA THR A 608 -20.70 21.39 3.48
C THR A 608 -20.48 20.80 2.09
N ASP A 609 -19.59 19.80 1.93
CA ASP A 609 -19.41 19.10 0.66
C ASP A 609 -20.67 18.28 0.29
N VAL A 610 -21.29 17.61 1.27
CA VAL A 610 -22.55 16.89 1.09
C VAL A 610 -23.67 17.85 0.66
N ASP A 611 -23.79 18.99 1.32
CA ASP A 611 -24.81 20.00 1.01
C ASP A 611 -24.61 20.61 -0.38
N ARG A 612 -23.35 20.90 -0.76
CA ARG A 612 -22.98 21.31 -2.13
C ARG A 612 -23.37 20.26 -3.16
N LEU A 613 -23.05 18.98 -2.91
CA LEU A 613 -23.40 17.88 -3.80
C LEU A 613 -24.92 17.79 -3.99
N VAL A 614 -25.68 17.75 -2.89
CA VAL A 614 -27.14 17.65 -2.91
C VAL A 614 -27.75 18.81 -3.68
N ALA A 615 -27.33 20.05 -3.40
CA ALA A 615 -27.82 21.24 -4.11
C ALA A 615 -27.49 21.23 -5.60
N ALA A 616 -26.28 20.81 -5.98
CA ALA A 616 -25.85 20.72 -7.37
C ALA A 616 -26.64 19.64 -8.14
N VAL A 617 -26.82 18.44 -7.56
CA VAL A 617 -27.64 17.38 -8.17
C VAL A 617 -29.11 17.79 -8.25
N ALA A 618 -29.68 18.39 -7.20
CA ALA A 618 -31.05 18.87 -7.21
C ALA A 618 -31.30 19.92 -8.31
N LYS A 619 -30.32 20.81 -8.55
CA LYS A 619 -30.39 21.74 -9.67
C LYS A 619 -30.26 21.03 -11.03
N ILE A 620 -29.31 20.11 -11.20
CA ILE A 620 -29.14 19.37 -12.47
C ILE A 620 -30.37 18.51 -12.82
N LEU A 621 -31.08 17.96 -11.82
CA LEU A 621 -32.34 17.23 -12.02
C LEU A 621 -33.58 18.14 -12.17
N GLY A 622 -33.50 19.39 -11.70
CA GLY A 622 -34.55 20.40 -11.84
C GLY A 622 -34.48 21.21 -13.14
N ASP A 623 -33.26 21.43 -13.67
CA ASP A 623 -32.98 22.08 -14.95
C ASP A 623 -33.33 21.15 -16.12
N ALA A 624 -34.62 20.86 -16.31
CA ALA A 624 -35.19 19.97 -17.32
C ALA A 624 -35.13 20.52 -18.76
N THR A 625 -33.98 21.07 -19.15
CA THR A 625 -33.67 21.58 -20.49
C THR A 625 -32.18 21.45 -20.81
N VAL A 626 -31.81 20.38 -21.53
CA VAL A 626 -31.28 20.47 -22.91
C VAL A 626 -31.29 19.05 -23.49
N ALA A 627 -31.91 18.88 -24.66
CA ALA A 627 -31.88 17.61 -25.38
C ALA A 627 -30.56 17.48 -26.15
N LEU A 628 -29.93 16.30 -26.08
CA LEU A 628 -28.97 15.89 -27.11
C LEU A 628 -29.74 15.10 -28.17
N THR A 629 -29.89 15.74 -29.33
CA THR A 629 -30.62 15.19 -30.47
C THR A 629 -29.61 14.55 -31.42
N VAL A 630 -29.84 13.27 -31.77
CA VAL A 630 -29.02 12.41 -32.66
C VAL A 630 -27.69 11.95 -32.03
#